data_AF-A0A356M2N0-F1
#
_entry.id   AF-A0A356M2N0-F1
#
_cell.length_a   1.000
_cell.length_b   1.000
_cell.length_c   1.000
_cell.angle_alpha   90.00
_cell.angle_beta   90.00
_cell.angle_gamma   90.00
#
_symmetry.space_group_name_H-M   'P 1'
#
loop_
_entity.id
_entity.type
_entity.pdbx_description
1 polymer ?
#
loop_
_entity_poly.entity_id
_entity_poly.type
_entity_poly.pdbx_seq_one_letter_code
_entity_poly.pdbx_strand_id
1 'polypeptide(L)'
;MAFRTYRLPPEAPENNLYEIQIENEPVKAHAARVSAMPFNRHWPGHQRALDQTEVIPFISFELDAPVAVRVVAGKDFQEAVVRPSSRGVKPVCRGREIRFMIPGPGQYTLELDGVKGALLIFANPLQQPAVHPGDPDTLYFGPGVHQAGVIDMH
;
A
#
# COMPACT_ATOMS: atom_id res chain seq x y z
N MET A 1 -15.52 11.82 -11.15
CA MET A 1 -14.26 11.54 -10.46
C MET A 1 -14.62 10.94 -9.14
N ALA A 2 -14.45 9.63 -9.03
CA ALA A 2 -14.71 8.88 -7.83
C ALA A 2 -13.37 8.32 -7.33
N PHE A 3 -13.08 8.65 -6.08
CA PHE A 3 -11.95 8.18 -5.31
C PHE A 3 -12.51 7.63 -4.01
N ARG A 4 -11.95 6.52 -3.53
CA ARG A 4 -12.40 5.87 -2.31
C ARG A 4 -11.22 5.32 -1.53
N THR A 5 -11.03 5.83 -0.32
CA THR A 5 -10.10 5.26 0.65
C THR A 5 -10.72 4.09 1.38
N TYR A 6 -9.89 3.12 1.76
CA TYR A 6 -10.28 2.12 2.75
C TYR A 6 -9.85 2.58 4.14
N ARG A 7 -10.74 2.39 5.12
CA ARG A 7 -10.42 2.67 6.51
C ARG A 7 -9.58 1.52 7.07
N LEU A 8 -8.43 1.85 7.66
CA LEU A 8 -7.65 0.86 8.41
C LEU A 8 -8.48 0.40 9.62
N PRO A 9 -8.79 -0.91 9.76
CA PRO A 9 -9.46 -1.42 10.94
C PRO A 9 -8.64 -1.11 12.20
N PRO A 10 -9.25 -0.73 13.34
CA PRO A 10 -8.54 -0.40 14.57
C PRO A 10 -7.60 -1.52 15.07
N GLU A 11 -7.93 -2.77 14.76
CA GLU A 11 -7.17 -3.96 15.16
C GLU A 11 -6.01 -4.28 14.21
N ALA A 12 -5.97 -3.65 13.03
CA ALA A 12 -4.92 -3.87 12.04
C ALA A 12 -3.65 -3.08 12.38
N PRO A 13 -2.45 -3.65 12.16
CA PRO A 13 -1.21 -2.96 12.47
C PRO A 13 -1.00 -1.77 11.54
N GLU A 14 -0.83 -0.59 12.15
CA GLU A 14 -0.53 0.68 11.47
C GLU A 14 0.99 0.88 11.33
N ASN A 15 1.42 1.56 10.28
CA ASN A 15 2.81 2.00 10.10
C ASN A 15 2.90 3.52 9.89
N ASN A 16 3.58 4.21 10.80
CA ASN A 16 3.68 5.68 10.83
C ASN A 16 4.98 6.22 10.25
N LEU A 17 5.68 5.44 9.40
CA LEU A 17 6.89 5.92 8.73
C LEU A 17 6.63 7.13 7.83
N TYR A 18 5.38 7.28 7.36
CA TYR A 18 4.90 8.36 6.52
C TYR A 18 3.58 8.91 7.03
N GLU A 19 3.43 10.23 7.02
CA GLU A 19 2.12 10.87 7.07
C GLU A 19 1.62 11.03 5.63
N ILE A 20 0.44 10.48 5.31
CA ILE A 20 -0.04 10.40 3.94
C ILE A 20 -1.38 11.12 3.83
N GLN A 21 -1.51 11.90 2.77
CA GLN A 21 -2.75 12.54 2.37
C GLN A 21 -2.98 12.32 0.88
N ILE A 22 -4.18 11.89 0.52
CA ILE A 22 -4.61 11.78 -0.88
C ILE A 22 -5.72 12.80 -1.08
N GLU A 23 -5.56 13.69 -2.06
CA GLU A 23 -6.35 14.91 -2.20
C GLU A 23 -6.35 15.72 -0.89
N ASN A 24 -7.49 15.72 -0.18
CA ASN A 24 -7.65 16.38 1.11
C ASN A 24 -7.88 15.39 2.27
N GLU A 25 -7.86 14.08 1.99
CA GLU A 25 -8.13 13.03 2.97
C GLU A 25 -6.84 12.43 3.57
N PRO A 26 -6.67 12.45 4.90
CA PRO A 26 -5.57 11.74 5.54
C PRO A 26 -5.79 10.22 5.44
N VAL A 27 -4.73 9.50 5.07
CA VAL A 27 -4.76 8.05 4.88
C VAL A 27 -3.75 7.39 5.80
N LYS A 28 -4.21 6.39 6.57
CA LYS A 28 -3.33 5.56 7.41
C LYS A 28 -2.73 4.43 6.59
N ALA A 29 -1.44 4.18 6.78
CA ALA A 29 -0.78 3.05 6.14
C ALA A 29 -0.90 1.78 7.00
N HIS A 30 -1.19 0.68 6.33
CA HIS A 30 -1.06 -0.66 6.89
C HIS A 30 0.42 -1.02 7.05
N ALA A 31 0.74 -1.89 8.00
CA ALA A 31 2.05 -2.50 8.14
C ALA A 31 2.12 -3.87 7.42
N ALA A 32 3.09 -4.06 6.54
CA ALA A 32 3.39 -5.35 5.92
C ALA A 32 4.83 -5.77 6.19
N ARG A 33 5.04 -7.02 6.63
CA ARG A 33 6.38 -7.61 6.71
C ARG A 33 6.77 -8.16 5.34
N VAL A 34 7.90 -7.68 4.81
CA VAL A 34 8.43 -8.04 3.50
C VAL A 34 9.89 -8.49 3.58
N SER A 35 10.41 -9.00 2.47
CA SER A 35 11.85 -9.27 2.32
C SER A 35 12.66 -7.98 2.37
N ALA A 36 13.70 -7.93 3.21
CA ALA A 36 14.70 -6.86 3.20
C ALA A 36 15.88 -7.15 2.25
N MET A 37 15.86 -8.30 1.56
CA MET A 37 16.92 -8.74 0.64
C MET A 37 16.45 -8.70 -0.82
N PRO A 38 17.32 -8.35 -1.77
CA PRO A 38 16.95 -8.11 -3.16
C PRO A 38 16.71 -9.39 -3.99
N PHE A 39 17.04 -10.56 -3.45
CA PHE A 39 16.86 -11.85 -4.12
C PHE A 39 15.92 -12.75 -3.33
N ASN A 40 15.11 -13.53 -4.04
CA ASN A 40 14.32 -14.61 -3.46
C ASN A 40 15.17 -15.87 -3.31
N ARG A 41 14.91 -16.67 -2.26
CA ARG A 41 15.50 -18.00 -2.17
C ARG A 41 14.85 -18.88 -3.23
N HIS A 42 15.66 -19.53 -4.05
CA HIS A 42 15.21 -20.59 -4.95
C HIS A 42 14.78 -21.82 -4.14
N TRP A 43 13.99 -22.67 -4.78
CA TRP A 43 13.53 -23.94 -4.24
C TRP A 43 14.73 -24.88 -3.88
N PRO A 44 14.64 -25.72 -2.82
CA PRO A 44 13.59 -25.83 -1.80
C PRO A 44 13.74 -24.72 -0.76
N GLY A 45 12.88 -23.70 -0.89
CA GLY A 45 12.94 -22.50 -0.07
C GLY A 45 12.63 -22.83 1.39
N HIS A 46 13.31 -22.15 2.31
CA HIS A 46 12.98 -22.17 3.73
C HIS A 46 12.37 -20.82 4.10
N GLN A 47 11.50 -20.80 5.12
CA GLN A 47 11.00 -19.54 5.68
C GLN A 47 12.19 -18.64 6.03
N ARG A 48 12.12 -17.38 5.62
CA ARG A 48 13.20 -16.44 5.89
C ARG A 48 13.29 -16.15 7.36
N ALA A 49 14.53 -16.04 7.84
CA ALA A 49 14.79 -15.57 9.18
C ALA A 49 14.32 -14.10 9.31
N LEU A 50 13.83 -13.74 10.49
CA LEU A 50 13.19 -12.44 10.74
C LEU A 50 14.15 -11.27 10.55
N ASP A 51 15.45 -11.48 10.80
CA ASP A 51 16.54 -10.53 10.55
C ASP A 51 16.75 -10.22 9.06
N GLN A 52 16.21 -11.05 8.16
CA GLN A 52 16.21 -10.84 6.71
C GLN A 52 14.91 -10.20 6.21
N THR A 53 14.07 -9.70 7.12
CA THR A 53 12.79 -9.05 6.81
C THR A 53 12.76 -7.61 7.31
N GLU A 54 11.89 -6.82 6.72
CA GLU A 54 11.57 -5.47 7.20
C GLU A 54 10.05 -5.29 7.23
N VAL A 55 9.59 -4.30 8.01
CA VAL A 55 8.17 -3.91 8.03
C VAL A 55 8.04 -2.59 7.30
N ILE A 56 7.26 -2.58 6.23
CA ILE A 56 7.06 -1.40 5.39
C ILE A 56 5.60 -0.97 5.38
N PRO A 57 5.33 0.32 5.13
CA PRO A 57 3.99 0.84 5.00
C PRO A 57 3.39 0.55 3.63
N PHE A 58 2.09 0.27 3.58
CA PHE A 58 1.33 0.30 2.33
C PHE A 58 -0.03 0.95 2.49
N ILE A 59 -0.53 1.55 1.41
CA ILE A 59 -1.88 2.09 1.30
C ILE A 59 -2.60 1.44 0.12
N SER A 60 -3.92 1.31 0.25
CA SER A 60 -4.80 0.81 -0.81
C SER A 60 -6.03 1.70 -0.90
N PHE A 61 -6.42 2.04 -2.11
CA PHE A 61 -7.58 2.87 -2.41
C PHE A 61 -8.05 2.64 -3.84
N GLU A 62 -9.21 3.18 -4.18
CA GLU A 62 -9.78 3.11 -5.53
C GLU A 62 -9.84 4.50 -6.19
N LEU A 63 -9.71 4.54 -7.51
CA LEU A 63 -9.80 5.76 -8.30
C LEU A 63 -10.25 5.48 -9.75
N ASP A 64 -10.87 6.47 -10.39
CA ASP A 64 -11.15 6.50 -11.84
C ASP A 64 -10.45 7.64 -12.60
N ALA A 65 -9.78 8.54 -11.88
CA ALA A 65 -9.10 9.70 -12.45
C ALA A 65 -7.84 10.06 -11.63
N PRO A 66 -6.92 10.89 -12.18
CA PRO A 66 -5.67 11.23 -11.50
C PRO A 66 -5.89 11.85 -10.12
N VAL A 67 -5.14 11.42 -9.10
CA VAL A 67 -5.23 11.97 -7.73
C VAL A 67 -3.90 12.57 -7.26
N ALA A 68 -3.98 13.65 -6.49
CA ALA A 68 -2.87 14.25 -5.79
C ALA A 68 -2.50 13.45 -4.55
N VAL A 69 -1.21 13.18 -4.37
CA VAL A 69 -0.68 12.53 -3.17
C VAL A 69 0.35 13.45 -2.53
N ARG A 70 0.18 13.69 -1.23
CA ARG A 70 1.13 14.37 -0.36
C ARG A 70 1.62 13.40 0.69
N VAL A 71 2.92 13.31 0.85
CA VAL A 71 3.58 12.47 1.85
C VAL A 71 4.54 13.33 2.66
N VAL A 72 4.57 13.16 3.98
CA VAL A 72 5.64 13.69 4.84
C VAL A 72 6.44 12.51 5.37
N ALA A 73 7.73 12.48 5.07
CA ALA A 73 8.63 11.43 5.54
C ALA A 73 8.94 11.58 7.03
N GLY A 74 8.97 10.46 7.76
CA GLY A 74 9.36 10.43 9.17
C GLY A 74 10.85 10.73 9.42
N LYS A 75 11.68 10.77 8.37
CA LYS A 75 13.11 11.06 8.40
C LYS A 75 13.52 11.92 7.21
N ASP A 76 14.68 12.58 7.32
CA ASP A 76 15.31 13.26 6.20
C ASP A 76 15.78 12.24 5.14
N PHE A 77 15.81 12.68 3.88
CA PHE A 77 16.23 11.89 2.72
C PHE A 77 16.91 12.80 1.70
N GLN A 78 17.66 12.21 0.76
CA GLN A 78 18.34 12.94 -0.32
C GLN A 78 17.64 12.75 -1.66
N GLU A 79 17.14 11.55 -1.93
CA GLU A 79 16.48 11.20 -3.18
C GLU A 79 15.10 10.58 -2.93
N ALA A 80 14.13 10.97 -3.75
CA ALA A 80 12.80 10.38 -3.78
C ALA A 80 12.42 9.97 -5.20
N VAL A 81 12.03 8.70 -5.38
CA VAL A 81 11.62 8.15 -6.68
C VAL A 81 10.26 7.50 -6.55
N VAL A 82 9.37 7.77 -7.51
CA VAL A 82 8.12 7.01 -7.67
C VAL A 82 8.30 5.99 -8.79
N ARG A 83 8.02 4.71 -8.50
CA ARG A 83 8.06 3.62 -9.48
C ARG A 83 6.65 3.08 -9.76
N PRO A 84 6.43 2.40 -10.90
CA PRO A 84 7.38 2.20 -12.00
C PRO A 84 7.62 3.49 -12.80
N SER A 85 8.85 3.72 -13.22
CA SER A 85 9.26 4.92 -13.97
C SER A 85 8.52 5.07 -15.31
N SER A 86 8.01 3.97 -15.87
CA SER A 86 7.17 3.95 -17.08
C SER A 86 5.86 4.72 -16.92
N ARG A 87 5.42 5.00 -15.70
CA ARG A 87 4.22 5.81 -15.42
C ARG A 87 4.49 7.32 -15.43
N GLY A 88 5.76 7.74 -15.55
CA GLY A 88 6.12 9.16 -15.70
C GLY A 88 5.84 10.03 -14.47
N VAL A 89 5.59 9.43 -13.29
CA VAL A 89 5.32 10.16 -12.05
C VAL A 89 6.60 10.75 -11.51
N LYS A 90 6.67 12.08 -11.41
CA LYS A 90 7.82 12.82 -10.87
C LYS A 90 7.45 13.48 -9.54
N PRO A 91 8.04 13.06 -8.41
CA PRO A 91 7.81 13.72 -7.14
C PRO A 91 8.51 15.08 -7.07
N VAL A 92 7.84 16.04 -6.43
CA VAL A 92 8.39 17.34 -6.04
C VAL A 92 8.62 17.32 -4.54
N CYS A 93 9.86 17.58 -4.12
CA CYS A 93 10.27 17.52 -2.72
C CYS A 93 10.55 18.92 -2.15
N ARG A 94 10.12 19.15 -0.91
CA ARG A 94 10.42 20.35 -0.11
C ARG A 94 10.74 19.91 1.32
N GLY A 95 12.03 19.75 1.63
CA GLY A 95 12.46 19.09 2.85
C GLY A 95 11.89 17.68 2.89
N ARG A 96 11.18 17.33 3.97
CA ARG A 96 10.54 16.01 4.15
C ARG A 96 9.19 15.85 3.44
N GLU A 97 8.65 16.93 2.88
CA GLU A 97 7.37 16.90 2.17
C GLU A 97 7.58 16.52 0.70
N ILE A 98 6.81 15.55 0.24
CA ILE A 98 6.86 14.98 -1.11
C ILE A 98 5.46 15.07 -1.71
N ARG A 99 5.37 15.61 -2.93
CA ARG A 99 4.10 15.74 -3.66
C ARG A 99 4.21 15.14 -5.05
N PHE A 100 3.22 14.38 -5.47
CA PHE A 100 3.12 13.84 -6.83
C PHE A 100 1.67 13.55 -7.21
N MET A 101 1.45 13.30 -8.50
CA MET A 101 0.16 12.89 -9.04
C MET A 101 0.22 11.41 -9.43
N ILE A 102 -0.75 10.62 -8.97
CA ILE A 102 -0.98 9.27 -9.49
C ILE A 102 -1.93 9.41 -10.68
N PRO A 103 -1.53 9.01 -11.90
CA PRO A 103 -2.28 9.30 -13.13
C PRO A 103 -3.52 8.43 -13.31
N GLY A 104 -3.66 7.35 -12.55
CA GLY A 104 -4.75 6.38 -12.68
C GLY A 104 -4.39 5.05 -12.03
N PRO A 105 -5.27 4.04 -12.18
CA PRO A 105 -5.07 2.73 -11.56
C PRO A 105 -3.71 2.09 -11.89
N GLY A 106 -3.08 1.53 -10.88
CA GLY A 106 -1.77 0.91 -10.95
C GLY A 106 -1.18 0.60 -9.57
N GLN A 107 -0.02 -0.05 -9.59
CA GLN A 107 0.76 -0.37 -8.40
C GLN A 107 2.01 0.50 -8.44
N TYR A 108 2.22 1.29 -7.39
CA TYR A 108 3.32 2.25 -7.30
C TYR A 108 4.13 2.04 -6.03
N THR A 109 5.39 2.52 -6.03
CA THR A 109 6.20 2.64 -4.82
C THR A 109 6.74 4.06 -4.72
N LEU A 110 6.84 4.58 -3.50
CA LEU A 110 7.65 5.76 -3.18
C LEU A 110 8.88 5.28 -2.42
N GLU A 111 10.05 5.45 -3.04
CA GLU A 111 11.35 4.99 -2.55
C GLU A 111 12.17 6.21 -2.13
N LEU A 112 12.67 6.19 -0.88
CA LEU A 112 13.55 7.23 -0.33
C LEU A 112 14.94 6.65 -0.08
N ASP A 113 15.95 7.20 -0.76
CA ASP A 113 17.34 6.74 -0.69
C ASP A 113 17.50 5.21 -0.94
N GLY A 114 16.66 4.66 -1.82
CA GLY A 114 16.61 3.24 -2.17
C GLY A 114 15.30 2.55 -1.78
N VAL A 115 15.29 1.21 -1.87
CA VAL A 115 14.06 0.40 -1.76
C VAL A 115 13.63 0.10 -0.32
N LYS A 116 14.52 0.28 0.66
CA LYS A 116 14.23 -0.05 2.06
C LYS A 116 13.25 0.95 2.66
N GLY A 117 12.24 0.45 3.37
CA GLY A 117 11.18 1.27 3.94
C GLY A 117 10.25 1.92 2.92
N ALA A 118 10.26 1.48 1.65
CA ALA A 118 9.43 2.07 0.61
C ALA A 118 7.93 2.04 0.98
N LEU A 119 7.21 3.13 0.67
CA LEU A 119 5.76 3.15 0.75
C LEU A 119 5.17 2.46 -0.49
N LEU A 120 4.47 1.34 -0.29
CA LEU A 120 3.73 0.70 -1.37
C LEU A 120 2.37 1.36 -1.54
N ILE A 121 1.98 1.64 -2.77
CA ILE A 121 0.77 2.38 -3.10
C ILE A 121 -0.06 1.59 -4.10
N PHE A 122 -1.19 1.05 -3.63
CA PHE A 122 -2.11 0.25 -4.41
C PHE A 122 -3.31 1.10 -4.83
N ALA A 123 -3.20 1.68 -6.03
CA ALA A 123 -4.20 2.53 -6.65
C ALA A 123 -5.10 1.65 -7.55
N ASN A 124 -6.18 1.12 -7.00
CA ASN A 124 -7.04 0.16 -7.69
C ASN A 124 -8.09 0.85 -8.56
N PRO A 125 -8.58 0.20 -9.63
CA PRO A 125 -9.76 0.70 -10.33
C PRO A 125 -10.98 0.68 -9.40
N LEU A 126 -11.94 1.59 -9.60
CA LEU A 126 -13.23 1.54 -8.90
C LEU A 126 -13.88 0.17 -9.10
N GLN A 127 -14.21 -0.50 -8.00
CA GLN A 127 -14.97 -1.74 -8.03
C GLN A 127 -16.44 -1.47 -7.73
N GLN A 128 -17.32 -2.03 -8.55
CA GLN A 128 -18.71 -2.24 -8.14
C GLN A 128 -18.75 -3.58 -7.40
N PRO A 129 -19.13 -3.63 -6.10
CA PRO A 129 -19.21 -4.90 -5.41
C PRO A 129 -20.37 -5.71 -6.00
N ALA A 130 -20.05 -6.79 -6.70
CA ALA A 130 -20.99 -7.80 -7.18
C ALA A 130 -21.09 -8.98 -6.20
N VAL A 131 -20.92 -8.74 -4.90
CA VAL A 131 -21.04 -9.77 -3.87
C VAL A 131 -22.33 -9.54 -3.12
N HIS A 132 -23.16 -10.58 -3.03
CA HIS A 132 -24.40 -10.57 -2.26
C HIS A 132 -24.15 -11.22 -0.89
N PRO A 133 -24.04 -10.43 0.20
CA PRO A 133 -23.94 -11.01 1.53
C PRO A 133 -25.24 -11.78 1.82
N GLY A 134 -25.16 -13.11 1.89
CA GLY A 134 -26.31 -13.99 2.09
C GLY A 134 -26.57 -15.01 0.98
N ASP A 135 -25.80 -14.98 -0.11
CA ASP A 135 -25.77 -16.08 -1.08
C ASP A 135 -25.25 -17.36 -0.37
N PRO A 136 -25.98 -18.50 -0.45
CA PRO A 136 -25.61 -19.74 0.25
C PRO A 136 -24.25 -20.30 -0.18
N ASP A 137 -23.78 -19.97 -1.38
CA ASP A 137 -22.49 -20.42 -1.93
C ASP A 137 -21.38 -19.38 -1.76
N THR A 138 -21.59 -18.35 -0.92
CA THR A 138 -20.64 -17.27 -0.68
C THR A 138 -20.25 -17.15 0.79
N LEU A 139 -18.97 -17.37 1.08
CA LEU A 139 -18.36 -16.98 2.36
C LEU A 139 -17.92 -15.50 2.29
N TYR A 140 -18.70 -14.61 2.91
CA TYR A 140 -18.46 -13.16 2.88
C TYR A 140 -17.71 -12.65 4.12
N PHE A 141 -16.57 -12.00 3.90
CA PHE A 141 -15.83 -11.27 4.93
C PHE A 141 -16.08 -9.77 4.81
N GLY A 142 -16.91 -9.23 5.69
CA GLY A 142 -17.13 -7.78 5.78
C GLY A 142 -15.90 -7.01 6.26
N PRO A 143 -15.94 -5.66 6.26
CA PRO A 143 -14.82 -4.85 6.76
C PRO A 143 -14.43 -5.21 8.20
N GLY A 144 -13.17 -5.55 8.43
CA GLY A 144 -12.64 -5.92 9.75
C GLY A 144 -11.42 -6.83 9.65
N VAL A 145 -10.86 -7.20 10.80
CA VAL A 145 -9.82 -8.22 10.91
C VAL A 145 -10.48 -9.56 11.22
N HIS A 146 -10.25 -10.56 10.37
CA HIS A 146 -10.81 -11.90 10.51
C HIS A 146 -9.70 -12.92 10.68
N GLN A 147 -9.85 -13.82 11.66
CA GLN A 147 -8.94 -14.95 11.89
C GLN A 147 -9.65 -16.26 11.56
N ALA A 148 -9.93 -16.47 10.27
CA ALA A 148 -10.72 -17.62 9.81
C ALA A 148 -9.96 -18.96 9.84
N GLY A 149 -8.63 -18.94 10.07
CA GLY A 149 -7.81 -20.14 9.98
C GLY A 149 -7.68 -20.62 8.52
N VAL A 150 -7.66 -21.94 8.33
CA VAL A 150 -7.71 -22.55 6.99
C VAL A 150 -9.15 -22.45 6.48
N ILE A 151 -9.30 -21.89 5.27
CA ILE A 151 -10.60 -21.80 4.61
C ILE A 151 -10.74 -23.01 3.70
N ASP A 152 -11.55 -23.98 4.13
CA ASP A 152 -11.98 -25.10 3.29
C ASP A 152 -13.20 -24.67 2.48
N MET A 153 -13.04 -24.67 1.16
CA MET A 153 -14.14 -24.40 0.21
C MET A 153 -14.72 -25.75 -0.22
N HIS A 154 -16.04 -25.91 -0.10
CA HIS A 154 -16.77 -27.12 -0.49
C HIS A 154 -17.57 -26.89 -1.77
#